data_AF-A0A4Z0HCV7-F1
#
_entry.id   AF-A0A4Z0HCV7-F1
#
_cell.length_a   1.000
_cell.length_b   1.000
_cell.length_c   1.000
_cell.angle_alpha   90.00
_cell.angle_beta   90.00
_cell.angle_gamma   90.00
#
_symmetry.space_group_name_H-M   'P 1'
#
loop_
_entity.id
_entity.type
_entity.pdbx_description
1 polymer ?
#
loop_
_entity_poly.entity_id
_entity_poly.type
_entity_poly.pdbx_seq_one_letter_code
_entity_poly.pdbx_strand_id
1 'polypeptide(L)'
;MWDEWERLKTEARDRYREGTRLDGTSGPRGGDGPDLRTNHAGKKVAVRALRERIRPETATAGSRADGNSAAAVAEFSQWDTGTGLEEAHQEWKVQVKNLKERLKKDQEALSQAKQGFQYVDYDVSSRISGIDLDPDRREI
;
A
#
# COMPACT_ATOMS: atom_id res chain seq x y z
N MET A 1 27.27 -12.31 -27.02
CA MET A 1 26.39 -12.17 -25.83
C MET A 1 26.42 -10.76 -25.21
N TRP A 2 27.38 -9.89 -25.57
CA TRP A 2 27.36 -8.46 -25.17
C TRP A 2 26.71 -7.55 -26.23
N ASP A 3 26.91 -7.85 -27.52
CA ASP A 3 26.37 -7.05 -28.62
C ASP A 3 24.84 -7.08 -28.71
N GLU A 4 24.24 -8.18 -28.28
CA GLU A 4 22.78 -8.36 -28.21
C GLU A 4 22.15 -7.47 -27.13
N TRP A 5 22.89 -7.24 -26.03
CA TRP A 5 22.46 -6.39 -24.92
C TRP A 5 22.55 -4.90 -25.28
N GLU A 6 23.55 -4.49 -26.05
CA GLU A 6 23.65 -3.13 -26.61
C GLU A 6 22.56 -2.86 -27.65
N ARG A 7 22.24 -3.84 -28.51
CA ARG A 7 21.18 -3.73 -29.51
C ARG A 7 19.80 -3.58 -28.87
N LEU A 8 19.52 -4.33 -27.80
CA LEU A 8 18.29 -4.21 -27.01
C LEU A 8 18.13 -2.83 -26.34
N LYS A 9 19.21 -2.20 -25.87
CA LYS A 9 19.15 -0.84 -25.30
C LYS A 9 18.87 0.22 -26.35
N THR A 10 19.46 0.09 -27.54
CA THR A 10 19.26 1.06 -28.63
C THR A 10 17.83 0.98 -29.13
N GLU A 11 17.31 -0.23 -29.34
CA GLU A 11 15.93 -0.46 -29.72
C GLU A 11 14.93 0.03 -28.65
N ALA A 12 15.24 -0.15 -27.36
CA ALA A 12 14.41 0.38 -26.28
C ALA A 12 14.39 1.91 -26.24
N ARG A 13 15.52 2.58 -26.57
CA ARG A 13 15.59 4.05 -26.65
C ARG A 13 14.85 4.62 -27.85
N ASP A 14 14.89 3.93 -28.98
CA ASP A 14 14.17 4.36 -30.19
C ASP A 14 12.65 4.18 -30.02
N ARG A 15 12.19 3.09 -29.38
CA ARG A 15 10.78 2.93 -28.98
C ARG A 15 10.32 4.01 -28.00
N TYR A 16 11.20 4.47 -27.11
CA TYR A 16 10.89 5.56 -26.17
C TYR A 16 10.74 6.92 -26.87
N ARG A 17 11.51 7.16 -27.95
CA ARG A 17 11.41 8.38 -28.78
C ARG A 17 10.18 8.38 -29.68
N GLU A 18 9.80 7.23 -30.23
CA GLU A 18 8.61 7.12 -31.08
C GLU A 18 7.31 7.11 -30.26
N GLY A 19 7.32 6.58 -29.04
CA GLY A 19 6.15 6.46 -28.18
C GLY A 19 5.82 7.67 -27.29
N THR A 20 6.74 8.64 -27.14
CA THR A 20 6.55 9.76 -26.20
C THR A 20 6.65 11.11 -26.92
N ARG A 21 5.71 11.38 -27.83
CA ARG A 21 5.44 12.75 -28.27
C ARG A 21 4.57 13.45 -27.23
N LEU A 22 5.21 14.20 -26.33
CA LEU A 22 4.53 15.07 -25.36
C LEU A 22 4.19 16.46 -25.91
N ASP A 23 4.70 16.82 -27.09
CA ASP A 23 4.48 18.14 -27.69
C ASP A 23 3.89 17.96 -29.10
N GLY A 24 2.56 17.95 -29.18
CA GLY A 24 1.82 17.77 -30.42
C GLY A 24 0.50 18.54 -30.38
N THR A 25 0.58 19.85 -30.47
CA THR A 25 -0.58 20.73 -30.63
C THR A 25 -1.22 20.50 -32.00
N SER A 26 -2.27 19.66 -32.11
CA SER A 26 -3.44 19.83 -33.01
C SER A 26 -4.35 18.58 -33.13
N GLY A 27 -5.49 18.62 -32.41
CA GLY A 27 -6.79 17.97 -32.73
C GLY A 27 -7.01 16.49 -32.33
N PRO A 28 -8.27 15.97 -32.28
CA PRO A 28 -9.56 16.56 -31.89
C PRO A 28 -10.09 15.98 -30.56
N ARG A 29 -10.74 16.85 -29.76
CA ARG A 29 -11.91 16.65 -28.86
C ARG A 29 -12.13 15.25 -28.23
N GLY A 30 -12.07 15.20 -26.89
CA GLY A 30 -12.80 14.21 -26.07
C GLY A 30 -11.91 13.14 -25.45
N GLY A 31 -11.91 13.08 -24.12
CA GLY A 31 -10.94 12.33 -23.33
C GLY A 31 -11.10 10.81 -23.39
N ASP A 32 -9.96 10.12 -23.26
CA ASP A 32 -9.84 8.77 -22.69
C ASP A 32 -8.37 8.49 -22.36
N GLY A 33 -7.76 9.34 -21.52
CA GLY A 33 -6.52 8.94 -20.84
C GLY A 33 -6.87 7.92 -19.74
N PRO A 34 -6.02 6.91 -19.45
CA PRO A 34 -6.34 5.91 -18.43
C PRO A 34 -6.65 6.61 -17.11
N ASP A 35 -7.92 6.50 -16.70
CA ASP A 35 -8.41 7.02 -15.44
C ASP A 35 -7.62 6.39 -14.30
N LEU A 36 -7.00 7.20 -13.43
CA LEU A 36 -6.35 6.74 -12.22
C LEU A 36 -7.41 6.26 -11.24
N ARG A 37 -7.93 5.05 -11.45
CA ARG A 37 -9.01 4.49 -10.63
C ARG A 37 -8.48 4.13 -9.25
N THR A 38 -8.80 4.97 -8.26
CA THR A 38 -8.52 4.67 -6.85
C THR A 38 -9.76 4.14 -6.15
N ASN A 39 -9.63 3.05 -5.39
CA ASN A 39 -10.75 2.50 -4.60
C ASN A 39 -10.80 3.13 -3.20
N HIS A 40 -11.32 4.36 -3.10
CA HIS A 40 -11.40 5.10 -1.82
C HIS A 40 -12.28 4.40 -0.78
N ALA A 41 -13.47 3.95 -1.19
CA ALA A 41 -14.41 3.24 -0.33
C ALA A 41 -13.77 1.97 0.24
N GLY A 42 -13.10 1.18 -0.61
CA GLY A 42 -12.36 -0.02 -0.20
C GLY A 42 -11.23 0.28 0.79
N LYS A 43 -10.44 1.34 0.57
CA LYS A 43 -9.41 1.77 1.53
C LYS A 43 -10.01 2.18 2.88
N LYS A 44 -11.13 2.92 2.89
CA LYS A 44 -11.84 3.29 4.13
C LYS A 44 -12.32 2.05 4.88
N VAL A 45 -12.91 1.08 4.17
CA VAL A 45 -13.36 -0.20 4.75
C VAL A 45 -12.17 -0.99 5.29
N ALA A 46 -11.06 -1.06 4.57
CA ALA A 46 -9.86 -1.75 5.01
C ALA A 46 -9.24 -1.13 6.28
N VAL A 47 -9.09 0.20 6.32
CA VAL A 47 -8.60 0.92 7.52
C VAL A 47 -9.53 0.67 8.71
N ARG A 48 -10.85 0.70 8.49
CA ARG A 48 -11.84 0.40 9.52
C ARG A 48 -11.69 -1.03 10.04
N ALA A 49 -11.60 -2.01 9.14
CA ALA A 49 -11.42 -3.42 9.49
C ALA A 49 -10.12 -3.65 10.28
N LEU A 50 -9.02 -3.02 9.87
CA LEU A 50 -7.74 -3.07 10.58
C LEU A 50 -7.85 -2.52 11.99
N ARG A 51 -8.48 -1.35 12.14
CA ARG A 51 -8.62 -0.66 13.43
C ARG A 51 -9.56 -1.38 14.40
N GLU A 52 -10.74 -1.78 13.91
CA GLU A 52 -11.85 -2.22 14.77
C GLU A 52 -11.84 -3.72 15.01
N ARG A 53 -11.28 -4.51 14.09
CA ARG A 53 -11.42 -5.96 14.14
C ARG A 53 -10.07 -6.68 14.11
N ILE A 54 -9.33 -6.52 13.02
CA ILE A 54 -8.13 -7.35 12.76
C ILE A 54 -7.05 -7.09 13.82
N ARG A 55 -6.67 -5.83 14.09
CA ARG A 55 -5.63 -5.53 15.09
C ARG A 55 -6.05 -5.94 16.52
N PRO A 56 -7.26 -5.58 17.01
CA PRO A 56 -7.71 -6.03 18.32
C PRO A 56 -7.79 -7.55 18.45
N GLU A 57 -8.43 -8.23 17.49
CA GLU A 57 -8.57 -9.70 17.53
C GLU A 57 -7.21 -10.40 17.46
N THR A 58 -6.28 -9.91 16.63
CA THR A 58 -4.91 -10.44 16.58
C THR A 58 -4.19 -10.27 17.92
N ALA A 59 -4.37 -9.12 18.59
CA ALA A 59 -3.78 -8.90 19.91
C ALA A 59 -4.38 -9.84 20.96
N THR A 60 -5.70 -10.01 20.97
CA THR A 60 -6.39 -10.93 21.89
C THR A 60 -6.01 -12.38 21.66
N ALA A 61 -6.00 -12.83 20.40
CA ALA A 61 -5.59 -14.19 20.04
C ALA A 61 -4.14 -14.43 20.43
N GLY A 62 -3.26 -13.45 20.16
CA GLY A 62 -1.89 -13.43 20.65
C GLY A 62 -1.82 -13.63 22.17
N SER A 63 -2.43 -12.76 22.96
CA SER A 63 -2.39 -12.87 24.43
C SER A 63 -2.95 -14.19 24.98
N ARG A 64 -3.95 -14.79 24.33
CA ARG A 64 -4.46 -16.12 24.72
C ARG A 64 -3.45 -17.22 24.46
N ALA A 65 -2.89 -17.24 23.25
CA ALA A 65 -1.85 -18.21 22.92
C ALA A 65 -0.61 -18.01 23.81
N ASP A 66 -0.29 -16.76 24.17
CA ASP A 66 0.82 -16.43 25.07
C ASP A 66 0.67 -17.11 26.44
N GLY A 67 -0.49 -16.89 27.07
CA GLY A 67 -0.80 -17.49 28.37
C GLY A 67 -0.86 -19.02 28.33
N ASN A 68 -1.49 -19.60 27.30
CA ASN A 68 -1.60 -21.04 27.16
C ASN A 68 -0.23 -21.71 26.97
N SER A 69 0.63 -21.12 26.13
CA SER A 69 1.99 -21.63 25.91
C SER A 69 2.86 -21.46 27.16
N ALA A 70 2.75 -20.33 27.88
CA ALA A 70 3.47 -20.15 29.13
C ALA A 70 3.05 -21.16 30.21
N ALA A 71 1.75 -21.47 30.31
CA ALA A 71 1.25 -22.51 31.20
C ALA A 71 1.81 -23.89 30.82
N ALA A 72 1.79 -24.24 29.53
CA ALA A 72 2.34 -25.50 29.06
C ALA A 72 3.87 -25.60 29.31
N VAL A 73 4.64 -24.53 29.10
CA VAL A 73 6.07 -24.49 29.45
C VAL A 73 6.29 -24.78 30.93
N ALA A 74 5.47 -24.19 31.81
CA ALA A 74 5.57 -24.43 33.25
C ALA A 74 5.25 -25.88 33.62
N GLU A 75 4.18 -26.45 33.04
CA GLU A 75 3.76 -27.85 33.26
C GLU A 75 4.83 -28.85 32.83
N PHE A 76 5.54 -28.58 31.72
CA PHE A 76 6.57 -29.46 31.18
C PHE A 76 8.00 -29.09 31.62
N SER A 77 8.17 -28.20 32.60
CA SER A 77 9.49 -27.65 32.99
C SER A 77 10.53 -28.69 33.46
N GLN A 78 10.10 -29.88 33.90
CA GLN A 78 10.98 -30.97 34.33
C GLN A 78 11.31 -31.97 33.20
N TRP A 79 10.85 -31.69 31.98
CA TRP A 79 10.97 -32.56 30.82
C TRP A 79 11.77 -31.82 29.75
N ASP A 80 12.57 -32.55 28.95
CA ASP A 80 13.31 -31.95 27.83
C ASP A 80 12.38 -31.24 26.83
N THR A 81 11.12 -31.69 26.73
CA THR A 81 10.08 -31.05 25.93
C THR A 81 9.72 -29.64 26.43
N GLY A 82 9.89 -29.34 27.72
CA GLY A 82 9.67 -28.01 28.27
C GLY A 82 10.63 -26.97 27.69
N THR A 83 11.92 -27.32 27.58
CA THR A 83 12.94 -26.45 26.98
C THR A 83 12.64 -26.16 25.51
N GLY A 84 12.36 -27.19 24.71
CA GLY A 84 12.01 -27.00 23.30
C GLY A 84 10.71 -26.20 23.10
N LEU A 85 9.73 -26.39 24.00
CA LEU A 85 8.49 -25.60 23.99
C LEU A 85 8.74 -24.14 24.35
N GLU A 86 9.64 -23.86 25.31
CA GLU A 86 10.02 -22.50 25.67
C GLU A 86 10.66 -21.77 24.49
N GLU A 87 11.61 -22.40 23.81
CA GLU A 87 12.26 -21.83 22.62
C GLU A 87 11.25 -21.51 21.51
N ALA A 88 10.38 -22.48 21.18
CA ALA A 88 9.33 -22.29 20.19
C ALA A 88 8.36 -21.15 20.58
N HIS A 89 8.04 -21.06 21.87
CA HIS A 89 7.18 -20.01 22.41
C HIS A 89 7.84 -18.61 22.33
N GLN A 90 9.15 -18.50 22.56
CA GLN A 90 9.87 -17.23 22.39
C GLN A 90 9.90 -16.78 20.93
N GLU A 91 10.15 -17.70 19.99
CA GLU A 91 10.11 -17.36 18.56
C GLU A 91 8.70 -16.93 18.15
N TRP A 92 7.67 -17.65 18.59
CA TRP A 92 6.29 -17.26 18.36
C TRP A 92 5.97 -15.85 18.90
N LYS A 93 6.48 -15.46 20.08
CA LYS A 93 6.33 -14.09 20.62
C LYS A 93 6.92 -13.04 19.68
N VAL A 94 8.10 -13.31 19.13
CA VAL A 94 8.75 -12.43 18.14
C VAL A 94 7.89 -12.31 16.89
N GLN A 95 7.38 -13.42 16.37
CA GLN A 95 6.52 -13.43 15.17
C GLN A 95 5.22 -12.65 15.40
N VAL A 96 4.55 -12.83 16.54
CA VAL A 96 3.32 -12.09 16.88
C VAL A 96 3.60 -10.60 17.04
N LYS A 97 4.74 -10.22 17.66
CA LYS A 97 5.17 -8.82 17.75
C LYS A 97 5.34 -8.21 16.35
N ASN A 98 6.09 -8.88 15.47
CA ASN A 98 6.34 -8.43 14.10
C ASN A 98 5.04 -8.29 13.31
N LEU A 99 4.10 -9.24 13.45
CA LEU A 99 2.79 -9.16 12.81
C LEU A 99 1.99 -7.94 13.29
N LYS A 100 1.95 -7.68 14.60
CA LYS A 100 1.25 -6.52 15.16
C LYS A 100 1.83 -5.20 14.66
N GLU A 101 3.15 -5.11 14.55
CA GLU A 101 3.84 -3.95 14.00
C GLU A 101 3.54 -3.76 12.51
N ARG A 102 3.55 -4.84 11.72
CA ARG A 102 3.18 -4.80 10.30
C ARG A 102 1.74 -4.31 10.12
N LEU A 103 0.78 -4.86 10.86
CA LEU A 103 -0.62 -4.43 10.79
C LEU A 103 -0.82 -2.95 11.16
N LYS A 104 -0.01 -2.42 12.09
CA LYS A 104 0.00 -0.99 12.40
C LYS A 104 0.50 -0.17 11.20
N LYS A 105 1.65 -0.55 10.62
CA LYS A 105 2.21 0.10 9.43
C LYS A 105 1.25 0.06 8.24
N ASP A 106 0.58 -1.07 8.01
CA ASP A 106 -0.41 -1.21 6.93
C ASP A 106 -1.60 -0.26 7.13
N GLN A 107 -2.09 -0.11 8.36
CA GLN A 107 -3.15 0.84 8.68
C GLN A 107 -2.72 2.30 8.41
N GLU A 108 -1.49 2.65 8.81
CA GLU A 108 -0.91 3.98 8.60
C GLU A 108 -0.74 4.27 7.10
N ALA A 109 -0.13 3.34 6.36
CA ALA A 109 0.08 3.48 4.91
C ALA A 109 -1.25 3.62 4.15
N LEU A 110 -2.26 2.82 4.47
CA LEU A 110 -3.59 2.93 3.85
C LEU A 110 -4.27 4.27 4.19
N SER A 111 -4.06 4.78 5.41
CA SER A 111 -4.60 6.07 5.82
C SER A 111 -3.91 7.23 5.09
N GLN A 112 -2.58 7.17 4.95
CA GLN A 112 -1.79 8.16 4.21
C GLN A 112 -2.12 8.13 2.72
N ALA A 113 -2.20 6.95 2.10
CA ALA A 113 -2.60 6.82 0.71
C ALA A 113 -3.97 7.45 0.46
N LYS A 114 -4.93 7.24 1.36
CA LYS A 114 -6.24 7.89 1.29
C LYS A 114 -6.13 9.42 1.35
N GLN A 115 -5.34 9.98 2.26
CA GLN A 115 -5.14 11.43 2.38
C GLN A 115 -4.45 12.02 1.13
N GLY A 116 -3.43 11.34 0.60
CA GLY A 116 -2.73 11.76 -0.60
C GLY A 116 -3.64 11.88 -1.82
N PHE A 117 -4.54 10.90 -2.03
CA PHE A 117 -5.52 10.99 -3.12
C PHE A 117 -6.50 12.16 -2.94
N GLN A 118 -6.99 12.39 -1.72
CA GLN A 118 -7.85 13.55 -1.45
C GLN A 118 -7.17 14.88 -1.77
N TYR A 119 -5.88 15.02 -1.43
CA TYR A 119 -5.12 16.22 -1.74
C TYR A 119 -4.98 16.45 -3.25
N VAL A 120 -4.67 15.40 -4.01
CA VAL A 120 -4.59 15.46 -5.48
C VAL A 120 -5.95 15.84 -6.07
N ASP A 121 -7.05 15.24 -5.59
CA ASP A 121 -8.39 15.55 -6.06
C ASP A 121 -8.75 17.04 -5.85
N TYR A 122 -8.41 17.60 -4.68
CA TYR A 122 -8.65 19.02 -4.39
C TYR A 122 -7.80 19.96 -5.26
N ASP A 123 -6.52 19.66 -5.46
CA ASP A 123 -5.61 20.44 -6.30
C ASP A 123 -6.08 20.45 -7.76
N VAL A 124 -6.46 19.27 -8.30
CA VAL A 124 -7.04 19.17 -9.65
C VAL A 124 -8.34 19.97 -9.75
N SER A 125 -9.26 19.82 -8.79
CA SER A 125 -10.53 20.57 -8.78
C SER A 125 -10.31 22.09 -8.71
N SER A 126 -9.33 22.54 -7.91
CA SER A 126 -8.98 23.96 -7.77
C SER A 126 -8.46 24.53 -9.09
N ARG A 127 -7.55 23.82 -9.77
CA ARG A 127 -7.01 24.21 -11.08
C ARG A 127 -8.09 24.29 -12.16
N ILE A 128 -8.98 23.31 -12.21
CA ILE A 128 -10.10 23.30 -13.17
C ILE A 128 -11.02 24.50 -12.92
N SER A 129 -11.38 24.75 -11.66
CA SER A 129 -12.24 25.88 -11.29
C SER A 129 -11.58 27.22 -11.64
N GLY A 130 -10.28 27.35 -11.45
CA GLY A 130 -9.53 28.55 -11.84
C GLY A 130 -9.50 28.81 -13.35
N ILE A 131 -9.52 27.77 -14.18
CA ILE A 131 -9.62 27.90 -15.65
C ILE A 131 -11.04 28.31 -16.06
N ASP A 132 -12.06 27.79 -15.37
CA ASP A 132 -13.46 28.05 -15.71
C ASP A 132 -13.92 29.47 -15.30
N LEU A 133 -13.21 30.07 -14.34
CA LEU A 133 -13.42 31.44 -13.85
C LEU A 133 -12.61 32.51 -14.62
N ASP A 134 -11.88 32.14 -15.67
CA ASP A 134 -11.18 33.08 -16.56
C ASP A 134 -12.06 33.38 -17.81
N PRO A 135 -12.90 34.43 -17.77
CA PRO A 135 -13.83 34.74 -18.87
C PRO A 135 -13.12 35.17 -20.16
N ASP A 136 -11.86 35.61 -20.10
CA ASP A 136 -11.09 36.06 -21.28
C ASP A 136 -10.54 34.90 -22.13
N ARG A 137 -10.67 33.64 -21.68
CA ARG A 137 -10.12 32.47 -22.37
C ARG A 137 -11.11 31.70 -23.24
N ARG A 138 -12.39 32.12 -23.26
CA ARG A 138 -13.47 31.44 -23.99
C ARG A 138 -13.71 31.96 -25.40
N GLU A 139 -12.95 32.95 -25.88
CA GLU A 139 -13.04 33.50 -27.23
C GLU A 139 -11.71 33.37 -27.99
N ILE A 140 -11.44 32.18 -28.56
CA ILE A 140 -10.56 31.98 -29.74
C ILE A 140 -11.13 30.86 -30.59
#